data_AF-A0AAJ2F2Q9-F1
#
_entry.id   AF-A0AAJ2F2Q9-F1
#
_cell.length_a   1.000
_cell.length_b   1.000
_cell.length_c   1.000
_cell.angle_alpha   90.00
_cell.angle_beta   90.00
_cell.angle_gamma   90.00
#
_symmetry.space_group_name_H-M   'P 1'
#
loop_
_entity.id
_entity.type
_entity.pdbx_description
1 polymer ?
#
loop_
_entity_poly.entity_id
_entity_poly.type
_entity_poly.pdbx_seq_one_letter_code
_entity_poly.pdbx_strand_id
1 'polypeptide(L)'
;MQQSEQPNEPPSRGEKKTATQPSTTTPVNRRHDLLVGTRPLFLKTRATDNELLRPYKRCLVDIVVSEKHLDEALNAANALFNALEGKKHRVSLGASNAHARRAEVDVREVPIKNRYYRQVWSPDRVTIVRIGRLELGLTLFEMTENVEMMRVGSGKYVPVRDLTTEQLRRFKEPHYWRTHDDIPSGRLALQAYSANWRVPWVQVWRESKAGQFAAMVPSIVKALEAAVPDLERKGAEAEVRAAEEERKRDEEWRRAREKAERARQDKARQDSRNDLLLAIAAWEQTRSIHAYFQAVEQQLEQLATHEASELRERLEKARALVGEPDALAHLLNWRAPQER
;
A
#
# COMPACT_ATOMS: atom_id res chain seq x y z
N MET A 1 1.16 28.17 -96.50
CA MET A 1 0.62 27.04 -95.72
C MET A 1 1.78 26.10 -95.39
N GLN A 2 2.30 26.19 -94.17
CA GLN A 2 3.34 25.31 -93.63
C GLN A 2 2.74 24.64 -92.40
N GLN A 3 2.68 23.32 -92.40
CA GLN A 3 2.27 22.50 -91.26
C GLN A 3 3.54 22.06 -90.52
N SER A 4 3.51 22.22 -89.21
CA SER A 4 4.59 21.95 -88.26
C SER A 4 4.53 20.49 -87.75
N GLU A 5 5.67 19.81 -87.83
CA GLU A 5 5.94 18.51 -87.22
C GLU A 5 6.19 18.63 -85.71
N GLN A 6 5.66 17.69 -84.93
CA GLN A 6 6.13 17.32 -83.59
C GLN A 6 6.30 15.78 -83.54
N PRO A 7 7.42 15.25 -83.04
CA PRO A 7 7.65 13.81 -82.93
C PRO A 7 7.41 13.23 -81.52
N ASN A 8 7.02 11.95 -81.52
CA ASN A 8 6.71 11.06 -80.40
C ASN A 8 7.79 10.91 -79.31
N GLU A 9 7.35 10.89 -78.04
CA GLU A 9 8.10 10.41 -76.87
C GLU A 9 8.05 8.88 -76.69
N PRO A 10 9.09 8.25 -76.11
CA PRO A 10 9.11 6.82 -75.77
C PRO A 10 8.61 6.52 -74.34
N PRO A 11 8.17 5.28 -74.04
CA PRO A 11 7.53 4.94 -72.77
C PRO A 11 8.49 4.65 -71.61
N SER A 12 8.00 5.00 -70.42
CA SER A 12 8.60 4.90 -69.08
C SER A 12 8.82 3.45 -68.59
N ARG A 13 9.91 3.28 -67.84
CA ARG A 13 10.53 2.03 -67.36
C ARG A 13 9.87 1.57 -66.05
N GLY A 14 9.31 0.35 -66.07
CA GLY A 14 8.61 -0.26 -64.94
C GLY A 14 9.48 -0.58 -63.72
N GLU A 15 8.93 -0.29 -62.54
CA GLU A 15 9.44 -0.63 -61.22
C GLU A 15 9.26 -2.13 -60.91
N LYS A 16 10.33 -2.81 -60.52
CA LYS A 16 10.26 -4.13 -59.86
C LYS A 16 10.37 -3.92 -58.34
N LYS A 17 9.28 -4.19 -57.63
CA LYS A 17 9.22 -4.23 -56.16
C LYS A 17 9.82 -5.54 -55.66
N THR A 18 11.02 -5.48 -55.11
CA THR A 18 11.63 -6.59 -54.36
C THR A 18 11.21 -6.46 -52.90
N ALA A 19 10.41 -7.41 -52.41
CA ALA A 19 10.00 -7.49 -51.02
C ALA A 19 11.16 -8.00 -50.15
N THR A 20 11.74 -7.12 -49.35
CA THR A 20 12.75 -7.47 -48.34
C THR A 20 12.04 -8.02 -47.10
N GLN A 21 12.21 -9.31 -46.82
CA GLN A 21 11.83 -9.88 -45.52
C GLN A 21 12.76 -9.32 -44.42
N PRO A 22 12.24 -8.94 -43.23
CA PRO A 22 13.09 -8.46 -42.15
C PRO A 22 13.83 -9.64 -41.52
N SER A 23 15.15 -9.69 -41.72
CA SER A 23 16.06 -10.57 -41.01
C SER A 23 16.10 -10.21 -39.52
N THR A 24 15.49 -11.04 -38.68
CA THR A 24 15.63 -10.96 -37.22
C THR A 24 17.02 -11.44 -36.81
N THR A 25 17.97 -10.51 -36.77
CA THR A 25 19.24 -10.70 -36.08
C THR A 25 19.33 -9.62 -35.01
N THR A 26 19.02 -9.98 -33.77
CA THR A 26 19.06 -9.08 -32.61
C THR A 26 20.49 -8.58 -32.41
N PRO A 27 20.76 -7.27 -32.49
CA PRO A 27 22.09 -6.76 -32.19
C PRO A 27 22.32 -6.85 -30.68
N VAL A 28 23.33 -7.64 -30.30
CA VAL A 28 23.74 -7.98 -28.92
C VAL A 28 24.18 -6.76 -28.08
N ASN A 29 24.13 -5.55 -28.63
CA ASN A 29 24.62 -4.32 -27.98
C ASN A 29 23.58 -3.18 -27.91
N ARG A 30 22.29 -3.48 -28.02
CA ARG A 30 21.23 -2.48 -27.82
C ARG A 30 20.93 -2.30 -26.33
N ARG A 31 20.84 -1.04 -25.89
CA ARG A 31 20.37 -0.70 -24.53
C ARG A 31 18.88 -1.00 -24.43
N HIS A 32 18.47 -1.73 -23.39
CA HIS A 32 17.09 -2.08 -23.12
C HIS A 32 16.23 -0.82 -22.94
N ASP A 33 15.01 -0.82 -23.49
CA ASP A 33 14.16 0.38 -23.58
C ASP A 33 13.87 1.00 -22.19
N LEU A 34 13.73 0.16 -21.15
CA LEU A 34 13.55 0.61 -19.75
C LEU A 34 14.75 1.38 -19.16
N LEU A 35 15.94 1.30 -19.78
CA LEU A 35 17.18 1.90 -19.29
C LEU A 35 17.61 3.12 -20.12
N VAL A 36 16.93 3.42 -21.21
CA VAL A 36 17.25 4.58 -22.05
C VAL A 36 16.89 5.86 -21.30
N GLY A 37 17.85 6.78 -21.17
CA GLY A 37 17.63 8.08 -20.54
C GLY A 37 17.42 8.07 -19.02
N THR A 38 17.58 6.93 -18.34
CA THR A 38 17.32 6.82 -16.89
C THR A 38 18.43 7.38 -16.02
N ARG A 39 19.69 7.34 -16.47
CA ARG A 39 20.86 7.81 -15.71
C ARG A 39 20.67 9.22 -15.09
N PRO A 40 20.34 10.28 -15.84
CA PRO A 40 20.14 11.61 -15.24
C PRO A 40 18.97 11.65 -14.24
N LEU A 41 17.98 10.76 -14.38
CA LEU A 41 16.85 10.66 -13.45
C LEU A 41 17.29 10.03 -12.11
N PHE A 42 18.22 9.08 -12.13
CA PHE A 42 18.83 8.51 -10.93
C PHE A 42 19.70 9.54 -10.19
N LEU A 43 20.50 10.32 -10.92
CA LEU A 43 21.36 11.35 -10.35
C LEU A 43 20.59 12.55 -9.78
N LYS A 44 19.35 12.76 -10.22
CA LYS A 44 18.44 13.70 -9.56
C LYS A 44 17.92 13.05 -8.27
N THR A 45 18.75 13.05 -7.23
CA THR A 45 18.55 12.37 -5.95
C THR A 45 18.45 13.33 -4.76
N ARG A 46 17.90 12.85 -3.64
CA ARG A 46 18.06 13.48 -2.32
C ARG A 46 19.43 13.11 -1.73
N ALA A 47 19.99 14.01 -0.93
CA ALA A 47 21.15 13.68 -0.09
C ALA A 47 20.78 12.61 0.95
N THR A 48 21.71 11.70 1.20
CA THR A 48 21.53 10.58 2.12
C THR A 48 22.81 10.25 2.86
N ASP A 49 22.66 9.90 4.12
CA ASP A 49 23.78 9.54 4.99
C ASP A 49 24.44 8.19 4.64
N ASN A 50 23.77 7.33 3.86
CA ASN A 50 24.26 5.99 3.49
C ASN A 50 24.79 5.91 2.05
N GLU A 51 25.02 7.05 1.39
CA GLU A 51 25.61 7.18 0.04
C GLU A 51 24.84 6.50 -1.12
N LEU A 52 23.76 5.77 -0.83
CA LEU A 52 22.87 5.14 -1.82
C LEU A 52 21.87 6.15 -2.38
N LEU A 53 21.71 6.16 -3.70
CA LEU A 53 20.81 7.08 -4.39
C LEU A 53 19.35 6.91 -3.93
N ARG A 54 18.67 8.06 -3.77
CA ARG A 54 17.21 8.20 -3.58
C ARG A 54 16.62 9.14 -4.63
N PRO A 55 16.47 8.67 -5.88
CA PRO A 55 15.94 9.47 -6.98
C PRO A 55 14.57 10.09 -6.66
N TYR A 56 14.33 11.32 -7.12
CA TYR A 56 12.99 11.92 -7.01
C TYR A 56 11.96 11.23 -7.92
N LYS A 57 12.41 10.74 -9.09
CA LYS A 57 11.55 10.04 -10.04
C LYS A 57 11.21 8.66 -9.48
N ARG A 58 9.92 8.36 -9.31
CA ARG A 58 9.44 7.08 -8.73
C ARG A 58 9.11 6.00 -9.78
N CYS A 59 8.98 6.37 -11.05
CA CYS A 59 8.79 5.43 -12.15
C CYS A 59 10.14 5.17 -12.83
N LEU A 60 10.98 4.39 -12.15
CA LEU A 60 12.29 3.92 -12.62
C LEU A 60 12.39 2.41 -12.34
N VAL A 61 13.36 1.75 -12.98
CA VAL A 61 13.72 0.38 -12.64
C VAL A 61 14.22 0.31 -11.19
N ASP A 62 14.01 -0.84 -10.55
CA ASP A 62 14.32 -1.03 -9.12
C ASP A 62 15.83 -1.29 -8.94
N ILE A 63 16.58 -0.19 -8.95
CA ILE A 63 18.02 -0.17 -8.77
C ILE A 63 18.35 0.68 -7.54
N VAL A 64 19.09 0.10 -6.59
CA VAL A 64 19.53 0.76 -5.35
C VAL A 64 21.04 0.73 -5.25
N VAL A 65 21.70 1.79 -5.71
CA VAL A 65 23.16 1.88 -5.83
C VAL A 65 23.65 3.27 -5.43
N SER A 66 24.94 3.40 -5.14
CA SER A 66 25.61 4.68 -4.99
C SER A 66 25.78 5.39 -6.34
N GLU A 67 26.07 6.69 -6.32
CA GLU A 67 26.39 7.45 -7.53
C GLU A 67 27.61 6.85 -8.26
N LYS A 68 28.62 6.43 -7.50
CA LYS A 68 29.88 5.88 -8.01
C LYS A 68 29.68 4.63 -8.88
N HIS A 69 28.75 3.76 -8.50
CA HIS A 69 28.51 2.48 -9.18
C HIS A 69 27.23 2.46 -10.03
N LEU A 70 26.61 3.62 -10.28
CA LEU A 70 25.38 3.71 -11.07
C LEU A 70 25.55 3.17 -12.50
N ASP A 71 26.64 3.52 -13.18
CA ASP A 71 26.86 3.09 -14.56
C ASP A 71 27.09 1.57 -14.66
N GLU A 72 27.81 1.00 -13.70
CA GLU A 72 28.01 -0.45 -13.59
C GLU A 72 26.67 -1.17 -13.35
N ALA A 73 25.86 -0.67 -12.43
CA ALA A 73 24.54 -1.24 -12.16
C ALA A 73 23.59 -1.14 -13.36
N LEU A 74 23.60 -0.03 -14.10
CA LEU A 74 22.81 0.11 -15.31
C LEU A 74 23.27 -0.86 -16.42
N ASN A 75 24.57 -1.12 -16.54
CA ASN A 75 25.11 -2.10 -17.48
C ASN A 75 24.75 -3.54 -17.06
N ALA A 76 24.83 -3.84 -15.76
CA ALA A 76 24.41 -5.12 -15.18
C ALA A 76 22.91 -5.39 -15.41
N ALA A 77 22.05 -4.40 -15.16
CA ALA A 77 20.62 -4.47 -15.46
C ALA A 77 20.36 -4.69 -16.95
N ASN A 78 21.11 -4.00 -17.82
CA ASN A 78 20.99 -4.16 -19.27
C ASN A 78 21.32 -5.58 -19.71
N ALA A 79 22.42 -6.15 -19.22
CA ALA A 79 22.82 -7.52 -19.52
C ALA A 79 21.77 -8.53 -19.05
N LEU A 80 21.23 -8.36 -17.84
CA LEU A 80 20.18 -9.21 -17.30
C LEU A 80 18.89 -9.13 -18.13
N PHE A 81 18.41 -7.92 -18.44
CA PHE A 81 17.14 -7.74 -19.15
C PHE A 81 17.23 -8.29 -20.58
N ASN A 82 18.32 -8.00 -21.30
CA ASN A 82 18.54 -8.55 -22.63
C ASN A 82 18.63 -10.09 -22.61
N ALA A 83 19.25 -10.69 -21.59
CA ALA A 83 19.32 -12.14 -21.45
C ALA A 83 17.94 -12.78 -21.17
N LEU A 84 17.12 -12.13 -20.32
CA LEU A 84 15.74 -12.55 -20.05
C LEU A 84 14.87 -12.45 -21.31
N GLU A 85 14.91 -11.32 -22.01
CA GLU A 85 14.15 -11.12 -23.24
C GLU A 85 14.63 -12.04 -24.38
N GLY A 86 15.93 -12.34 -24.44
CA GLY A 86 16.50 -13.34 -25.34
C GLY A 86 15.94 -14.76 -25.10
N LYS A 87 15.48 -15.04 -23.88
CA LYS A 87 14.73 -16.26 -23.51
C LYS A 87 13.21 -16.11 -23.63
N LYS A 88 12.73 -15.00 -24.24
CA LYS A 88 11.32 -14.64 -24.40
C LYS A 88 10.60 -14.31 -23.09
N HIS A 89 11.34 -13.96 -22.04
CA HIS A 89 10.79 -13.50 -20.77
C HIS A 89 10.71 -11.98 -20.79
N ARG A 90 9.49 -11.42 -20.77
CA ARG A 90 9.29 -9.98 -20.92
C ARG A 90 9.67 -9.24 -19.64
N VAL A 91 10.51 -8.21 -19.74
CA VAL A 91 10.83 -7.32 -18.62
C VAL A 91 10.04 -6.01 -18.75
N SER A 92 9.39 -5.57 -17.67
CA SER A 92 8.55 -4.37 -17.67
C SER A 92 8.42 -3.78 -16.27
N LEU A 93 7.94 -2.54 -16.17
CA LEU A 93 7.45 -2.02 -14.89
C LEU A 93 6.06 -2.59 -14.62
N GLY A 94 5.80 -3.08 -13.40
CA GLY A 94 4.51 -3.65 -12.99
C GLY A 94 3.35 -2.68 -13.21
N ALA A 95 2.12 -3.16 -13.38
CA ALA A 95 0.98 -2.28 -13.66
C ALA A 95 0.71 -1.28 -12.51
N SER A 96 0.18 -0.09 -12.82
CA SER A 96 -0.03 0.99 -11.84
C SER A 96 -0.93 0.61 -10.65
N ASN A 97 -1.73 -0.45 -10.79
CA ASN A 97 -2.62 -1.00 -9.74
C ASN A 97 -2.31 -2.48 -9.44
N ALA A 98 -1.12 -2.97 -9.78
CA ALA A 98 -0.76 -4.35 -9.47
C ALA A 98 -0.65 -4.53 -7.95
N HIS A 99 -1.20 -5.63 -7.41
CA HIS A 99 -0.97 -6.05 -6.02
C HIS A 99 0.48 -6.53 -5.77
N ALA A 100 1.40 -6.26 -6.71
CA ALA A 100 2.79 -6.62 -6.62
C ALA A 100 3.47 -5.82 -5.51
N ARG A 101 3.78 -6.50 -4.40
CA ARG A 101 4.48 -5.90 -3.27
C ARG A 101 5.97 -6.16 -3.41
N ARG A 102 6.78 -5.10 -3.41
CA ARG A 102 8.23 -5.21 -3.34
C ARG A 102 8.61 -5.98 -2.07
N ALA A 103 9.39 -7.04 -2.20
CA ALA A 103 10.00 -7.69 -1.04
C ALA A 103 10.97 -6.72 -0.33
N GLU A 104 11.14 -6.89 0.98
CA GLU A 104 12.13 -6.10 1.73
C GLU A 104 13.54 -6.34 1.19
N VAL A 105 14.38 -5.30 1.16
CA VAL A 105 15.69 -5.33 0.50
C VAL A 105 16.79 -5.04 1.50
N ASP A 106 17.37 -6.08 2.08
CA ASP A 106 18.54 -5.91 2.94
C ASP A 106 19.81 -5.74 2.09
N VAL A 107 20.28 -4.49 1.97
CA VAL A 107 21.49 -4.16 1.22
C VAL A 107 22.77 -4.60 1.92
N ARG A 108 22.73 -5.00 3.19
CA ARG A 108 23.93 -5.41 3.91
C ARG A 108 24.45 -6.74 3.38
N GLU A 109 25.74 -6.80 3.10
CA GLU A 109 26.40 -8.04 2.71
C GLU A 109 26.29 -9.10 3.80
N VAL A 110 26.48 -8.69 5.06
CA VAL A 110 26.30 -9.52 6.25
C VAL A 110 25.24 -8.90 7.15
N PRO A 111 23.99 -9.42 7.14
CA PRO A 111 22.92 -8.92 8.01
C PRO A 111 23.24 -9.15 9.49
N ILE A 112 23.25 -8.08 10.28
CA ILE A 112 23.38 -8.15 11.75
C ILE A 112 21.98 -8.02 12.37
N LYS A 113 21.64 -8.96 13.27
CA LYS A 113 20.38 -8.94 14.04
C LYS A 113 20.29 -7.68 14.89
N ASN A 114 19.08 -7.13 15.04
CA ASN A 114 18.75 -6.00 15.93
C ASN A 114 19.41 -4.65 15.58
N ARG A 115 20.02 -4.51 14.40
CA ARG A 115 20.47 -3.20 13.90
C ARG A 115 19.32 -2.53 13.16
N TYR A 116 19.09 -1.24 13.44
CA TYR A 116 18.08 -0.44 12.76
C TYR A 116 18.29 -0.50 11.24
N TYR A 117 17.34 -1.09 10.54
CA TYR A 117 17.34 -1.19 9.09
C TYR A 117 16.84 0.14 8.50
N ARG A 118 17.70 0.80 7.71
CA ARG A 118 17.32 2.03 7.00
C ARG A 118 16.63 1.66 5.70
N GLN A 119 15.36 2.03 5.57
CA GLN A 119 14.61 1.79 4.34
C GLN A 119 15.29 2.46 3.16
N VAL A 120 15.65 1.67 2.15
CA VAL A 120 16.20 2.16 0.87
C VAL A 120 15.11 2.73 -0.02
N TRP A 121 15.51 3.48 -1.04
CA TRP A 121 14.58 3.95 -2.07
C TRP A 121 13.87 2.76 -2.75
N SER A 122 12.62 2.99 -3.15
CA SER A 122 11.81 2.02 -3.90
C SER A 122 11.00 2.74 -4.98
N PRO A 123 10.84 2.14 -6.17
CA PRO A 123 9.97 2.68 -7.20
C PRO A 123 8.49 2.54 -6.82
N ASP A 124 7.63 3.34 -7.44
CA ASP A 124 6.16 3.15 -7.38
C ASP A 124 5.71 1.91 -8.14
N ARG A 125 6.44 1.56 -9.20
CA ARG A 125 6.18 0.39 -10.03
C ARG A 125 7.41 -0.50 -9.99
N VAL A 126 7.27 -1.67 -9.38
CA VAL A 126 8.38 -2.64 -9.30
C VAL A 126 8.81 -3.09 -10.69
N THR A 127 10.08 -3.44 -10.84
CA THR A 127 10.56 -4.09 -12.07
C THR A 127 10.13 -5.54 -12.05
N ILE A 128 9.43 -5.99 -13.09
CA ILE A 128 8.88 -7.34 -13.19
C ILE A 128 9.46 -8.03 -14.41
N VAL A 129 9.85 -9.29 -14.23
CA VAL A 129 10.00 -10.24 -15.33
C VAL A 129 8.80 -11.17 -15.37
N ARG A 130 8.23 -11.36 -16.56
CA ARG A 130 7.15 -12.30 -16.81
C ARG A 130 7.68 -13.53 -17.52
N ILE A 131 7.56 -14.68 -16.85
CA ILE A 131 7.93 -16.01 -17.38
C ILE A 131 6.65 -16.82 -17.50
N GLY A 132 6.15 -16.99 -18.72
CA GLY A 132 4.82 -17.56 -18.95
C GLY A 132 3.73 -16.67 -18.32
N ARG A 133 2.98 -17.22 -17.35
CA ARG A 133 1.96 -16.49 -16.58
C ARG A 133 2.47 -15.92 -15.27
N LEU A 134 3.66 -16.34 -14.82
CA LEU A 134 4.23 -15.95 -13.55
C LEU A 134 4.90 -14.57 -13.66
N GLU A 135 4.65 -13.72 -12.67
CA GLU A 135 5.31 -12.43 -12.50
C GLU A 135 6.26 -12.48 -11.31
N LEU A 136 7.55 -12.21 -11.57
CA LEU A 136 8.58 -12.10 -10.54
C LEU A 136 9.08 -10.66 -10.49
N GLY A 137 9.10 -10.08 -9.29
CA GLY A 137 9.74 -8.79 -9.06
C GLY A 137 11.26 -8.94 -9.02
N LEU A 138 11.97 -7.93 -9.50
CA LEU A 138 13.43 -7.85 -9.55
C LEU A 138 13.88 -6.56 -8.85
N THR A 139 14.89 -6.66 -8.00
CA THR A 139 15.61 -5.53 -7.42
C THR A 139 17.10 -5.76 -7.58
N LEU A 140 17.79 -4.88 -8.28
CA LEU A 140 19.26 -4.86 -8.35
C LEU A 140 19.77 -3.85 -7.33
N PHE A 141 20.73 -4.23 -6.50
CA PHE A 141 21.26 -3.32 -5.49
C PHE A 141 22.76 -3.49 -5.30
N GLU A 142 23.41 -2.41 -4.89
CA GLU A 142 24.78 -2.44 -4.40
C GLU A 142 24.75 -2.87 -2.93
N MET A 143 25.55 -3.87 -2.59
CA MET A 143 25.69 -4.32 -1.21
C MET A 143 26.50 -3.30 -0.41
N THR A 144 26.16 -3.16 0.87
CA THR A 144 26.94 -2.40 1.83
C THR A 144 27.80 -3.33 2.69
N GLU A 145 29.04 -2.92 2.90
CA GLU A 145 29.97 -3.59 3.81
C GLU A 145 30.11 -2.78 5.09
N ASN A 146 30.27 -3.48 6.22
CA ASN A 146 30.50 -2.83 7.50
C ASN A 146 31.97 -2.44 7.62
N VAL A 147 32.24 -1.14 7.64
CA VAL A 147 33.60 -0.60 7.60
C VAL A 147 33.88 0.22 8.85
N GLU A 148 35.08 0.03 9.40
CA GLU A 148 35.59 0.84 10.49
C GLU A 148 35.88 2.26 9.94
N MET A 149 35.22 3.25 10.52
CA MET A 149 35.32 4.65 10.17
C MET A 149 36.05 5.41 11.28
N MET A 150 36.93 6.33 10.88
CA MET A 150 37.54 7.32 11.75
C MET A 150 36.75 8.61 11.67
N ARG A 151 36.31 9.14 12.81
CA ARG A 151 35.77 10.50 12.86
C ARG A 151 36.93 11.50 12.83
N VAL A 152 37.04 12.28 11.75
CA VAL A 152 38.07 13.29 11.55
C VAL A 152 37.47 14.70 11.61
N GLY A 153 38.05 15.58 12.45
CA GLY A 153 37.66 16.99 12.54
C GLY A 153 36.20 17.23 12.93
N SER A 154 35.55 18.22 12.28
CA SER A 154 34.18 18.67 12.55
C SER A 154 33.09 17.73 12.02
N GLY A 155 33.16 16.44 12.39
CA GLY A 155 32.10 15.47 12.15
C GLY A 155 32.16 14.71 10.81
N LYS A 156 33.30 14.71 10.12
CA LYS A 156 33.48 13.87 8.93
C LYS A 156 33.89 12.46 9.33
N TYR A 157 33.36 11.46 8.64
CA TYR A 157 33.75 10.06 8.82
C TYR A 157 34.52 9.61 7.58
N VAL A 158 35.70 9.05 7.79
CA VAL A 158 36.56 8.53 6.70
C VAL A 158 36.87 7.07 7.01
N PRO A 159 36.76 6.15 6.03
CA PRO A 159 37.15 4.76 6.23
C PRO A 159 38.58 4.67 6.74
N VAL A 160 38.82 3.87 7.79
CA VAL A 160 40.16 3.66 8.36
C VAL A 160 41.13 3.13 7.31
N ARG A 161 40.64 2.29 6.39
CA ARG A 161 41.43 1.73 5.27
C ARG A 161 41.91 2.78 4.26
N ASP A 162 41.28 3.95 4.21
CA ASP A 162 41.65 5.05 3.30
C ASP A 162 42.63 6.04 3.95
N LEU A 163 42.99 5.82 5.23
CA LEU A 163 43.92 6.67 5.97
C LEU A 163 45.36 6.16 5.88
N THR A 164 46.28 7.09 5.68
CA THR A 164 47.74 6.82 5.77
C THR A 164 48.17 6.49 7.19
N THR A 165 49.31 5.82 7.33
CA THR A 165 49.91 5.50 8.64
C THR A 165 50.17 6.75 9.48
N GLU A 166 50.58 7.85 8.84
CA GLU A 166 50.81 9.15 9.48
C GLU A 166 49.50 9.76 10.00
N GLN A 167 48.42 9.68 9.22
CA GLN A 167 47.09 10.13 9.63
C GLN A 167 46.57 9.32 10.81
N LEU A 168 46.69 8.00 10.77
CA LEU A 168 46.28 7.13 11.89
C LEU A 168 47.08 7.43 13.16
N ARG A 169 48.37 7.72 13.05
CA ARG A 169 49.20 8.12 14.20
C ARG A 169 48.76 9.46 14.79
N ARG A 170 48.22 10.36 13.97
CA ARG A 170 47.72 11.68 14.37
C ARG A 170 46.33 11.61 15.01
N PHE A 171 45.46 10.74 14.52
CA PHE A 171 44.09 10.58 14.99
C PHE A 171 44.03 9.66 16.22
N LYS A 172 44.36 10.22 17.38
CA LYS A 172 44.33 9.53 18.67
C LYS A 172 43.25 10.06 19.60
N GLU A 173 42.76 9.19 20.46
CA GLU A 173 41.87 9.55 21.55
C GLU A 173 42.48 10.65 22.45
N PRO A 174 41.65 11.50 23.09
CA PRO A 174 40.17 11.44 23.12
C PRO A 174 39.47 12.20 21.98
N HIS A 175 40.22 12.94 21.16
CA HIS A 175 39.66 13.86 20.17
C HIS A 175 39.13 13.17 18.90
N TYR A 176 39.59 11.94 18.65
CA TYR A 176 39.22 11.09 17.53
C TYR A 176 38.80 9.73 18.08
N TRP A 177 37.70 9.19 17.59
CA TRP A 177 37.24 7.85 17.94
C TRP A 177 36.78 7.10 16.69
N ARG A 178 36.75 5.79 16.82
CA ARG A 178 36.35 4.88 15.76
C ARG A 178 34.87 4.54 15.90
N THR A 179 34.22 4.36 14.77
CA THR A 179 32.83 3.86 14.67
C THR A 179 32.76 2.86 13.53
N HIS A 180 31.67 2.13 13.42
CA HIS A 180 31.39 1.32 12.23
C HIS A 180 30.21 1.91 11.47
N ASP A 181 30.29 1.91 10.16
CA ASP A 181 29.17 2.28 9.30
C ASP A 181 29.06 1.33 8.11
N ASP A 182 27.86 1.24 7.53
CA ASP A 182 27.62 0.42 6.35
C ASP A 182 27.77 1.28 5.10
N ILE A 183 28.87 1.11 4.37
CA ILE A 183 29.18 1.89 3.17
C ILE A 183 29.00 1.05 1.90
N PRO A 184 28.63 1.66 0.75
CA PRO A 184 28.51 0.93 -0.51
C PRO A 184 29.83 0.27 -0.94
N SER A 185 29.77 -1.02 -1.25
CA SER A 185 30.97 -1.86 -1.51
C SER A 185 31.39 -1.93 -2.98
N GLY A 186 30.56 -1.46 -3.91
CA GLY A 186 30.68 -1.70 -5.35
C GLY A 186 30.26 -3.08 -5.81
N ARG A 187 30.01 -4.04 -4.90
CA ARG A 187 29.50 -5.37 -5.25
C ARG A 187 27.99 -5.34 -5.42
N LEU A 188 27.50 -5.82 -6.54
CA LEU A 188 26.09 -5.91 -6.85
C LEU A 188 25.45 -7.20 -6.32
N ALA A 189 24.16 -7.13 -6.07
CA ALA A 189 23.30 -8.27 -5.80
C ALA A 189 21.97 -8.10 -6.52
N LEU A 190 21.42 -9.21 -6.99
CA LEU A 190 20.07 -9.28 -7.53
C LEU A 190 19.18 -10.01 -6.53
N GLN A 191 18.07 -9.39 -6.17
CA GLN A 191 16.96 -10.02 -5.49
C GLN A 191 15.83 -10.26 -6.49
N ALA A 192 15.35 -11.50 -6.59
CA ALA A 192 14.09 -11.83 -7.23
C ALA A 192 13.08 -12.27 -6.18
N TYR A 193 11.81 -11.95 -6.40
CA TYR A 193 10.73 -12.29 -5.47
C TYR A 193 9.42 -12.53 -6.21
N SER A 194 8.51 -13.27 -5.58
CA SER A 194 7.16 -13.46 -6.11
C SER A 194 6.38 -12.15 -6.06
N ALA A 195 5.82 -11.72 -7.20
CA ALA A 195 4.90 -10.57 -7.21
C ALA A 195 3.56 -10.91 -6.54
N ASN A 196 3.22 -12.20 -6.40
CA ASN A 196 2.05 -12.63 -5.66
C ASN A 196 2.35 -12.70 -4.16
N TRP A 197 1.81 -11.76 -3.39
CA TRP A 197 2.01 -11.68 -1.94
C TRP A 197 1.53 -12.90 -1.17
N ARG A 198 0.62 -13.71 -1.74
CA ARG A 198 0.15 -14.97 -1.13
C ARG A 198 1.13 -16.12 -1.27
N VAL A 199 2.14 -15.98 -2.13
CA VAL A 199 3.19 -16.97 -2.37
C VAL A 199 4.52 -16.33 -1.99
N PRO A 200 4.89 -16.30 -0.70
CA PRO A 200 6.15 -15.71 -0.28
C PRO A 200 7.32 -16.52 -0.85
N TRP A 201 8.13 -15.87 -1.69
CA TRP A 201 9.35 -16.43 -2.23
C TRP A 201 10.32 -15.29 -2.54
N VAL A 202 11.57 -15.45 -2.10
CA VAL A 202 12.66 -14.51 -2.34
C VAL A 202 13.93 -15.31 -2.59
N GLN A 203 14.69 -14.94 -3.62
CA GLN A 203 16.01 -15.47 -3.90
C GLN A 203 16.97 -14.32 -4.18
N VAL A 204 18.18 -14.41 -3.62
CA VAL A 204 19.20 -13.36 -3.76
C VAL A 204 20.50 -13.96 -4.28
N TRP A 205 21.04 -13.38 -5.35
CA TRP A 205 22.37 -13.67 -5.89
C TRP A 205 23.29 -12.50 -5.60
N ARG A 206 24.43 -12.77 -4.97
CA ARG A 206 25.40 -11.74 -4.54
C ARG A 206 26.70 -11.91 -5.28
N GLU A 207 27.28 -10.81 -5.74
CA GLU A 207 28.66 -10.80 -6.18
C GLU A 207 29.60 -11.03 -4.98
N SER A 208 30.49 -12.02 -5.06
CA SER A 208 31.73 -12.11 -4.28
C SER A 208 32.80 -11.03 -4.60
N LYS A 209 32.90 -10.57 -5.86
CA LYS A 209 33.83 -9.56 -6.38
C LYS A 209 33.07 -8.62 -7.33
N ALA A 210 33.36 -7.33 -7.27
CA ALA A 210 32.76 -6.33 -8.15
C ALA A 210 33.06 -6.65 -9.63
N GLY A 211 32.10 -6.37 -10.50
CA GLY A 211 32.22 -6.55 -11.95
C GLY A 211 31.96 -7.96 -12.49
N GLN A 212 31.58 -8.94 -11.66
CA GLN A 212 31.30 -10.31 -12.11
C GLN A 212 29.82 -10.58 -12.44
N PHE A 213 28.93 -9.62 -12.22
CA PHE A 213 27.48 -9.80 -12.30
C PHE A 213 27.07 -10.33 -13.68
N ALA A 214 27.68 -9.81 -14.74
CA ALA A 214 27.44 -10.25 -16.11
C ALA A 214 27.70 -11.75 -16.29
N ALA A 215 28.72 -12.32 -15.63
CA ALA A 215 29.01 -13.75 -15.66
C ALA A 215 27.98 -14.59 -14.89
N MET A 216 27.29 -14.00 -13.91
CA MET A 216 26.21 -14.65 -13.14
C MET A 216 24.88 -14.68 -13.89
N VAL A 217 24.67 -13.80 -14.88
CA VAL A 217 23.38 -13.68 -15.59
C VAL A 217 22.85 -15.03 -16.12
N PRO A 218 23.62 -15.88 -16.82
CA PRO A 218 23.11 -17.15 -17.31
C PRO A 218 22.59 -18.09 -16.21
N SER A 219 23.26 -18.13 -15.05
CA SER A 219 22.84 -18.98 -13.93
C SER A 219 21.62 -18.41 -13.22
N ILE A 220 21.53 -17.08 -13.10
CA ILE A 220 20.34 -16.37 -12.59
C ILE A 220 19.13 -16.69 -13.45
N VAL A 221 19.22 -16.53 -14.78
CA VAL A 221 18.10 -16.79 -15.71
C VAL A 221 17.62 -18.24 -15.58
N LYS A 222 18.56 -19.20 -15.56
CA LYS A 222 18.23 -20.62 -15.37
C LYS A 222 17.55 -20.90 -14.02
N ALA A 223 18.00 -20.24 -12.95
CA ALA A 223 17.42 -20.42 -11.62
C ALA A 223 15.99 -19.82 -11.55
N LEU A 224 15.75 -18.67 -12.19
CA LEU A 224 14.41 -18.09 -12.31
C LEU A 224 13.46 -19.03 -13.06
N GLU A 225 13.90 -19.59 -14.20
CA GLU A 225 13.12 -20.58 -14.97
C GLU A 225 12.82 -21.84 -14.14
N ALA A 226 13.81 -22.34 -13.39
CA ALA A 226 13.66 -23.53 -12.55
C ALA A 226 12.70 -23.32 -11.36
N ALA A 227 12.53 -22.08 -10.89
CA ALA A 227 11.60 -21.76 -9.80
C ALA A 227 10.13 -21.73 -10.26
N VAL A 228 9.85 -21.56 -11.56
CA VAL A 228 8.50 -21.35 -12.10
C VAL A 228 7.52 -22.47 -11.71
N PRO A 229 7.82 -23.78 -11.89
CA PRO A 229 6.84 -24.82 -11.66
C PRO A 229 6.35 -24.88 -10.20
N ASP A 230 7.26 -24.69 -9.24
CA ASP A 230 6.91 -24.67 -7.81
C ASP A 230 6.08 -23.43 -7.45
N LEU A 231 6.41 -22.27 -8.01
CA LEU A 231 5.68 -21.03 -7.75
C LEU A 231 4.29 -21.03 -8.38
N GLU A 232 4.11 -21.60 -9.58
CA GLU A 232 2.80 -21.77 -10.19
C GLU A 232 1.91 -22.72 -9.37
N ARG A 233 2.47 -23.85 -8.89
CA ARG A 233 1.74 -24.78 -8.01
C ARG A 233 1.29 -24.09 -6.72
N LYS A 234 2.20 -23.39 -6.03
CA LYS A 234 1.89 -22.63 -4.81
C LYS A 234 0.88 -21.50 -5.07
N GLY A 235 0.94 -20.88 -6.25
CA GLY A 235 -0.02 -19.88 -6.72
C GLY A 235 -1.43 -20.43 -6.81
N ALA A 236 -1.60 -21.56 -7.48
CA ALA A 236 -2.90 -22.23 -7.59
C ALA A 236 -3.45 -22.64 -6.21
N GLU A 237 -2.61 -23.20 -5.34
CA GLU A 237 -3.01 -23.54 -3.95
C GLU A 237 -3.45 -22.29 -3.15
N ALA A 238 -2.78 -21.16 -3.35
CA ALA A 238 -3.13 -19.91 -2.70
C ALA A 238 -4.46 -19.32 -3.20
N GLU A 239 -4.77 -19.46 -4.49
CA GLU A 239 -6.04 -19.02 -5.07
C GLU A 239 -7.23 -19.84 -4.52
N VAL A 240 -7.08 -21.16 -4.43
CA VAL A 240 -8.11 -22.05 -3.85
C VAL A 240 -8.40 -21.65 -2.40
N ARG A 241 -7.37 -21.46 -1.57
CA ARG A 241 -7.55 -21.02 -0.17
C ARG A 241 -8.23 -19.65 -0.09
N ALA A 242 -7.85 -18.70 -0.94
CA ALA A 242 -8.43 -17.36 -0.93
C ALA A 242 -9.94 -17.39 -1.25
N ALA A 243 -10.36 -18.22 -2.21
CA ALA A 243 -11.77 -18.39 -2.56
C ALA A 243 -12.58 -19.03 -1.42
N GLU A 244 -12.00 -20.00 -0.70
CA GLU A 244 -12.65 -20.61 0.47
C GLU A 244 -12.82 -19.63 1.63
N GLU A 245 -11.81 -18.80 1.89
CA GLU A 245 -11.88 -17.76 2.92
C GLU A 245 -12.92 -16.68 2.57
N GLU A 246 -13.00 -16.29 1.30
CA GLU A 246 -14.00 -15.32 0.83
C GLU A 246 -15.42 -15.87 1.02
N ARG A 247 -15.66 -17.13 0.63
CA ARG A 247 -16.94 -17.80 0.88
C ARG A 247 -17.31 -17.82 2.37
N LYS A 248 -16.35 -18.15 3.25
CA LYS A 248 -16.58 -18.14 4.70
C LYS A 248 -16.91 -16.74 5.23
N ARG A 249 -16.15 -15.72 4.81
CA ARG A 249 -16.42 -14.32 5.19
C ARG A 249 -17.80 -13.87 4.74
N ASP A 250 -18.22 -14.21 3.53
CA ASP A 250 -19.54 -13.85 3.01
C ASP A 250 -20.68 -14.52 3.79
N GLU A 251 -20.51 -15.80 4.13
CA GLU A 251 -21.46 -16.52 4.99
C GLU A 251 -21.55 -15.91 6.39
N GLU A 252 -20.40 -15.56 7.00
CA GLU A 252 -20.34 -14.87 8.29
C GLU A 252 -21.01 -13.50 8.23
N TRP A 253 -20.72 -12.71 7.20
CA TRP A 253 -21.35 -11.41 6.96
C TRP A 253 -22.86 -11.54 6.79
N ARG A 254 -23.34 -12.55 6.05
CA ARG A 254 -24.78 -12.81 5.90
C ARG A 254 -25.43 -13.12 7.24
N ARG A 255 -24.85 -14.04 8.02
CA ARG A 255 -25.35 -14.40 9.37
C ARG A 255 -25.35 -13.19 10.31
N ALA A 256 -24.29 -12.38 10.27
CA ALA A 256 -24.18 -11.17 11.07
C ALA A 256 -25.27 -10.14 10.70
N ARG A 257 -25.54 -9.94 9.40
CA ARG A 257 -26.62 -9.05 8.95
C ARG A 257 -27.99 -9.54 9.41
N GLU A 258 -28.28 -10.83 9.27
CA GLU A 258 -29.54 -11.42 9.73
C GLU A 258 -29.72 -11.26 11.24
N LYS A 259 -28.67 -11.53 12.03
CA LYS A 259 -28.69 -11.34 13.48
C LYS A 259 -28.88 -9.88 13.86
N ALA A 260 -28.20 -8.96 13.19
CA ALA A 260 -28.33 -7.52 13.43
C ALA A 260 -29.74 -7.02 13.08
N GLU A 261 -30.33 -7.53 11.99
CA GLU A 261 -31.71 -7.19 11.63
C GLU A 261 -32.72 -7.69 12.67
N ARG A 262 -32.61 -8.94 13.12
CA ARG A 262 -33.44 -9.46 14.21
C ARG A 262 -33.30 -8.64 15.49
N ALA A 263 -32.06 -8.31 15.86
CA ALA A 263 -31.78 -7.49 17.04
C ALA A 263 -32.37 -6.08 16.92
N ARG A 264 -32.34 -5.47 15.72
CA ARG A 264 -33.00 -4.18 15.45
C ARG A 264 -34.51 -4.27 15.64
N GLN A 265 -35.15 -5.30 15.07
CA GLN A 265 -36.59 -5.51 15.19
C GLN A 265 -37.02 -5.76 16.64
N ASP A 266 -36.28 -6.61 17.37
CA ASP A 266 -36.57 -6.89 18.77
C ASP A 266 -36.36 -5.65 19.65
N LYS A 267 -35.33 -4.85 19.38
CA LYS A 267 -35.10 -3.57 20.05
C LYS A 267 -36.21 -2.56 19.75
N ALA A 268 -36.61 -2.39 18.50
CA ALA A 268 -37.71 -1.50 18.12
C ALA A 268 -39.02 -1.92 18.81
N ARG A 269 -39.30 -3.23 18.89
CA ARG A 269 -40.44 -3.77 19.62
C ARG A 269 -40.36 -3.47 21.12
N GLN A 270 -39.21 -3.70 21.75
CA GLN A 270 -39.03 -3.46 23.18
C GLN A 270 -39.12 -1.97 23.53
N ASP A 271 -38.46 -1.11 22.76
CA ASP A 271 -38.48 0.34 22.96
C ASP A 271 -39.91 0.87 22.76
N SER A 272 -40.62 0.44 21.71
CA SER A 272 -42.03 0.83 21.49
C SER A 272 -42.95 0.36 22.61
N ARG A 273 -42.75 -0.86 23.13
CA ARG A 273 -43.50 -1.36 24.28
C ARG A 273 -43.24 -0.52 25.54
N ASN A 274 -41.98 -0.19 25.80
CA ASN A 274 -41.61 0.63 26.95
C ASN A 274 -42.25 2.02 26.87
N ASP A 275 -42.22 2.66 25.71
CA ASP A 275 -42.85 3.96 25.49
C ASP A 275 -44.37 3.91 25.68
N LEU A 276 -45.02 2.83 25.24
CA LEU A 276 -46.46 2.64 25.47
C LEU A 276 -46.78 2.52 26.97
N LEU A 277 -45.97 1.76 27.72
CA LEU A 277 -46.14 1.63 29.17
C LEU A 277 -45.94 2.97 29.89
N LEU A 278 -44.99 3.78 29.44
CA LEU A 278 -44.80 5.15 29.94
C LEU A 278 -46.02 6.04 29.63
N ALA A 279 -46.60 5.94 28.43
CA ALA A 279 -47.81 6.67 28.07
C ALA A 279 -49.02 6.26 28.92
N ILE A 280 -49.21 4.96 29.18
CA ILE A 280 -50.27 4.45 30.05
C ILE A 280 -50.09 4.95 31.50
N ALA A 281 -48.87 4.91 32.03
CA ALA A 281 -48.57 5.39 33.38
C ALA A 281 -48.84 6.91 33.52
N ALA A 282 -48.45 7.71 32.51
CA ALA A 282 -48.74 9.14 32.48
C ALA A 282 -50.25 9.43 32.42
N TRP A 283 -51.01 8.64 31.65
CA TRP A 283 -52.47 8.73 31.62
C TRP A 283 -53.11 8.41 32.98
N GLU A 284 -52.68 7.34 33.64
CA GLU A 284 -53.18 6.97 34.97
C GLU A 284 -52.86 8.04 36.02
N GLN A 285 -51.64 8.58 36.00
CA GLN A 285 -51.23 9.66 36.89
C GLN A 285 -52.11 10.90 36.69
N THR A 286 -52.36 11.30 35.44
CA THR A 286 -53.23 12.44 35.11
C THR A 286 -54.66 12.19 35.61
N ARG A 287 -55.22 11.00 35.34
CA ARG A 287 -56.56 10.63 35.81
C ARG A 287 -56.66 10.66 37.34
N SER A 288 -55.64 10.15 38.03
CA SER A 288 -55.58 10.12 39.50
C SER A 288 -55.55 11.53 40.08
N ILE A 289 -54.77 12.44 39.48
CA ILE A 289 -54.72 13.86 39.85
C ILE A 289 -56.10 14.50 39.70
N HIS A 290 -56.78 14.32 38.55
CA HIS A 290 -58.12 14.86 38.33
C HIS A 290 -59.15 14.29 39.30
N ALA A 291 -59.12 12.98 39.53
CA ALA A 291 -60.04 12.30 40.45
C ALA A 291 -59.84 12.78 41.90
N TYR A 292 -58.60 13.00 42.33
CA TYR A 292 -58.29 13.57 43.63
C TYR A 292 -58.88 14.98 43.79
N PHE A 293 -58.64 15.87 42.83
CA PHE A 293 -59.17 17.23 42.88
C PHE A 293 -60.72 17.23 42.90
N GLN A 294 -61.36 16.41 42.08
CA GLN A 294 -62.81 16.29 42.04
C GLN A 294 -63.38 15.74 43.36
N ALA A 295 -62.74 14.74 43.96
CA ALA A 295 -63.17 14.18 45.24
C ALA A 295 -63.04 15.19 46.39
N VAL A 296 -61.97 15.98 46.41
CA VAL A 296 -61.78 17.06 47.41
C VAL A 296 -62.81 18.17 47.22
N GLU A 297 -63.11 18.57 45.98
CA GLU A 297 -64.18 19.54 45.69
C GLU A 297 -65.55 19.06 46.22
N GLN A 298 -65.92 17.79 45.97
CA GLN A 298 -67.17 17.22 46.47
C GLN A 298 -67.26 17.16 48.00
N GLN A 299 -66.13 16.92 48.69
CA GLN A 299 -66.09 16.96 50.16
C GLN A 299 -66.20 18.40 50.70
N LEU A 300 -65.68 19.39 49.98
CA LEU A 300 -65.77 20.80 50.37
C LEU A 300 -67.19 21.37 50.27
N GLU A 301 -68.06 20.78 49.45
CA GLU A 301 -69.48 21.15 49.37
C GLU A 301 -70.27 20.78 50.64
N GLN A 302 -69.75 19.86 51.47
CA GLN A 302 -70.41 19.35 52.67
C GLN A 302 -69.91 19.99 53.98
N LEU A 303 -68.92 20.89 53.93
CA LEU A 303 -68.27 21.53 55.09
C LEU A 303 -68.87 22.92 55.41
N ALA A 304 -68.71 23.37 56.66
CA ALA A 304 -69.15 24.68 57.12
C ALA A 304 -68.42 25.84 56.39
N THR A 305 -69.11 26.96 56.19
CA THR A 305 -68.75 28.02 55.22
C THR A 305 -67.38 28.65 55.43
N HIS A 306 -66.90 28.76 56.68
CA HIS A 306 -65.62 29.41 57.00
C HIS A 306 -64.42 28.50 56.69
N GLU A 307 -64.44 27.24 57.15
CA GLU A 307 -63.38 26.24 56.89
C GLU A 307 -63.30 25.86 55.41
N ALA A 308 -64.44 25.84 54.71
CA ALA A 308 -64.50 25.56 53.28
C ALA A 308 -63.86 26.66 52.40
N SER A 309 -63.67 27.89 52.90
CA SER A 309 -63.04 28.97 52.13
C SER A 309 -61.51 28.86 52.08
N GLU A 310 -60.86 28.59 53.22
CA GLU A 310 -59.40 28.43 53.30
C GLU A 310 -58.94 27.21 52.49
N LEU A 311 -59.67 26.09 52.57
CA LEU A 311 -59.35 24.89 51.80
C LEU A 311 -59.53 25.08 50.29
N ARG A 312 -60.53 25.87 49.84
CA ARG A 312 -60.68 26.20 48.40
C ARG A 312 -59.50 27.02 47.89
N GLU A 313 -59.02 28.00 48.66
CA GLU A 313 -57.86 28.80 48.27
C GLU A 313 -56.59 27.94 48.17
N ARG A 314 -56.42 26.96 49.06
CA ARG A 314 -55.31 25.98 48.98
C ARG A 314 -55.45 25.06 47.77
N LEU A 315 -56.67 24.64 47.43
CA LEU A 315 -56.93 23.78 46.28
C LEU A 315 -56.60 24.47 44.95
N GLU A 316 -56.95 25.75 44.81
CA GLU A 316 -56.59 26.56 43.64
C GLU A 316 -55.07 26.72 43.48
N LYS A 317 -54.35 26.97 44.58
CA LYS A 317 -52.87 27.01 44.57
C LYS A 317 -52.27 25.66 44.16
N ALA A 318 -52.85 24.55 44.62
CA ALA A 318 -52.41 23.20 44.24
C ALA A 318 -52.69 22.89 42.77
N ARG A 319 -53.84 23.30 42.22
CA ARG A 319 -54.17 23.14 40.78
C ARG A 319 -53.23 23.97 39.91
N ALA A 320 -52.95 25.22 40.28
CA ALA A 320 -52.00 26.08 39.58
C ALA A 320 -50.56 25.53 39.58
N LEU A 321 -50.15 24.83 40.65
CA LEU A 321 -48.83 24.21 40.76
C LEU A 321 -48.67 22.96 39.89
N VAL A 322 -49.74 22.16 39.78
CA VAL A 322 -49.74 20.91 38.99
C VAL A 322 -49.90 21.19 37.49
N GLY A 323 -50.56 22.27 37.11
CA GLY A 323 -50.85 22.62 35.71
C GLY A 323 -51.95 21.73 35.10
N GLU A 324 -52.27 21.95 33.82
CA GLU A 324 -53.19 21.11 33.05
C GLU A 324 -52.40 19.93 32.45
N PRO A 325 -52.56 18.69 32.95
CA PRO A 325 -51.74 17.58 32.47
C PRO A 325 -52.34 17.05 31.17
N ASP A 326 -51.62 17.16 30.05
CA ASP A 326 -52.06 16.61 28.75
C ASP A 326 -51.74 15.11 28.67
N ALA A 327 -52.73 14.31 29.07
CA ALA A 327 -52.62 12.86 29.05
C ALA A 327 -52.52 12.26 27.63
N LEU A 328 -52.92 12.99 26.59
CA LEU A 328 -52.90 12.51 25.20
C LEU A 328 -51.56 12.79 24.50
N ALA A 329 -50.78 13.76 24.96
CA ALA A 329 -49.48 14.10 24.39
C ALA A 329 -48.50 12.92 24.30
N HIS A 330 -48.47 12.05 25.32
CA HIS A 330 -47.57 10.90 25.31
C HIS A 330 -47.99 9.81 24.32
N LEU A 331 -49.29 9.60 24.14
CA LEU A 331 -49.81 8.64 23.17
C LEU A 331 -49.67 9.15 21.72
N LEU A 332 -49.87 10.45 21.50
CA LEU A 332 -49.68 11.08 20.18
C LEU A 332 -48.23 11.03 19.69
N ASN A 333 -47.26 11.01 20.62
CA ASN A 333 -45.83 10.91 20.30
C ASN A 333 -45.30 9.46 20.31
N TRP A 334 -46.13 8.48 20.68
CA TRP A 334 -45.77 7.07 20.63
C TRP A 334 -45.68 6.58 19.19
N ARG A 335 -44.70 5.70 18.91
CA ARG A 335 -44.52 5.08 17.58
C ARG A 335 -44.61 3.56 17.70
N ALA A 336 -45.35 2.95 16.80
CA ALA A 336 -45.39 1.50 16.66
C ALA A 336 -44.02 0.96 16.22
N PRO A 337 -43.71 -0.34 16.48
CA PRO A 337 -42.42 -0.91 16.09
C PRO A 337 -42.09 -0.79 14.60
N GLN A 338 -43.10 -0.71 13.73
CA GLN A 338 -42.96 -0.57 12.27
C GLN A 338 -42.74 0.89 11.81
N GLU A 339 -42.99 1.86 12.68
CA GLU A 339 -42.86 3.31 12.40
C GLU A 339 -41.49 3.86 12.85
N ARG A 340 -40.56 2.96 13.21
CA ARG A 340 -39.26 3.26 13.80
C ARG A 340 -38.09 2.85 12.94
#